data_AF-A0A0J5JUQ2-F1
#
_entry.id   AF-A0A0J5JUQ2-F1
#
_cell.length_a   1.000
_cell.length_b   1.000
_cell.length_c   1.000
_cell.angle_alpha   90.00
_cell.angle_beta   90.00
_cell.angle_gamma   90.00
#
_symmetry.space_group_name_H-M   'P 1'
#
loop_
_entity.id
_entity.type
_entity.pdbx_description
1 polymer ?
#
loop_
_entity_poly.entity_id
_entity_poly.type
_entity_poly.pdbx_seq_one_letter_code
_entity_poly.pdbx_strand_id
1 'polypeptide(L)'
;MNREFLTDGYYRTLVETYREVINTYEKLNAILSALDKEISRLYHQLELCPVEELDSILFTSQLKDVLAKRRAIKDEKARISPFYQLAQEAVDEIEKRHRRTISRTLKNQIKSPYTAWDVAEELGVLI
;
A
#
# COMPACT_ATOMS: atom_id res chain seq x y z
N MET A 1 -22.17 27.51 -0.13
CA MET A 1 -20.84 26.87 -0.31
C MET A 1 -21.03 25.38 -0.12
N ASN A 2 -20.93 24.61 -1.20
CA ASN A 2 -21.49 23.25 -1.33
C ASN A 2 -20.78 22.21 -0.43
N ARG A 3 -21.54 21.55 0.44
CA ARG A 3 -21.07 20.40 1.26
C ARG A 3 -20.50 19.26 0.40
N GLU A 4 -21.01 19.07 -0.81
CA GLU A 4 -20.57 18.02 -1.74
C GLU A 4 -19.11 18.19 -2.22
N PHE A 5 -18.64 19.43 -2.42
CA PHE A 5 -17.25 19.69 -2.84
C PHE A 5 -16.25 19.48 -1.70
N LEU A 6 -16.65 19.75 -0.44
CA LEU A 6 -15.82 19.50 0.74
C LEU A 6 -15.65 18.01 1.00
N THR A 7 -16.70 17.22 0.77
CA THR A 7 -16.65 15.76 0.90
C THR A 7 -15.77 15.10 -0.16
N ASP A 8 -15.77 15.61 -1.40
CA ASP A 8 -14.95 15.05 -2.48
C ASP A 8 -13.45 15.34 -2.29
N GLY A 9 -13.10 16.57 -1.88
CA GLY A 9 -11.73 16.94 -1.54
C GLY A 9 -11.18 16.14 -0.34
N TYR A 10 -11.97 16.04 0.73
CA TYR A 10 -11.58 15.26 1.92
C TYR A 10 -11.40 13.77 1.60
N TYR A 11 -12.32 13.18 0.83
CA TYR A 11 -12.23 11.78 0.41
C TYR A 11 -10.96 11.53 -0.42
N ARG A 12 -10.68 12.41 -1.39
CA ARG A 12 -9.50 12.30 -2.24
C ARG A 12 -8.21 12.36 -1.42
N THR A 13 -8.09 13.36 -0.53
CA THR A 13 -6.92 13.48 0.35
C THR A 13 -6.74 12.24 1.23
N LEU A 14 -7.83 11.73 1.81
CA LEU A 14 -7.78 10.53 2.66
C LEU A 14 -7.28 9.30 1.89
N VAL A 15 -7.79 9.07 0.67
CA VAL A 15 -7.37 7.95 -0.18
C VAL A 15 -5.91 8.11 -0.62
N GLU A 16 -5.49 9.32 -0.99
CA GLU A 16 -4.11 9.62 -1.35
C GLU A 16 -3.16 9.35 -0.17
N THR A 17 -3.50 9.82 1.03
CA THR A 17 -2.71 9.55 2.24
C THR A 17 -2.60 8.06 2.55
N TYR A 18 -3.70 7.30 2.46
CA TYR A 18 -3.65 5.85 2.68
C TYR A 18 -2.76 5.14 1.66
N ARG A 19 -2.83 5.54 0.39
CA ARG A 19 -1.94 5.00 -0.65
C ARG A 19 -0.47 5.35 -0.37
N GLU A 20 -0.19 6.57 0.08
CA GLU A 20 1.17 6.98 0.46
C GLU A 20 1.73 6.15 1.62
N VAL A 21 0.91 5.90 2.65
CA VAL A 21 1.29 5.05 3.78
C VAL A 21 1.60 3.62 3.31
N ILE A 22 0.73 3.04 2.47
CA ILE A 22 0.94 1.70 1.89
C ILE A 22 2.24 1.66 1.08
N ASN A 23 2.41 2.58 0.13
CA ASN A 23 3.60 2.66 -0.72
C ASN A 23 4.88 2.84 0.10
N THR A 24 4.84 3.66 1.16
CA THR A 24 5.99 3.90 2.03
C THR A 24 6.34 2.64 2.80
N TYR A 25 5.35 1.94 3.35
CA TYR A 25 5.58 0.68 4.05
C TYR A 25 6.19 -0.40 3.14
N GLU A 26 5.70 -0.53 1.91
CA GLU A 26 6.25 -1.46 0.92
C GLU A 26 7.69 -1.12 0.54
N LYS A 27 7.99 0.17 0.32
CA LYS A 27 9.37 0.63 0.07
C LYS A 27 10.30 0.30 1.22
N LEU A 28 9.91 0.55 2.47
CA LEU A 28 10.70 0.19 3.65
C LEU A 28 10.94 -1.32 3.72
N ASN A 29 9.95 -2.13 3.36
CA ASN A 29 10.09 -3.58 3.31
C ASN A 29 11.09 -4.03 2.21
N ALA A 30 11.04 -3.41 1.03
CA ALA A 30 11.99 -3.67 -0.04
C ALA A 30 13.43 -3.30 0.35
N ILE A 31 13.60 -2.16 1.03
CA ILE A 31 14.91 -1.72 1.55
C ILE A 31 15.44 -2.72 2.59
N LEU A 32 14.59 -3.19 3.52
CA LEU A 32 15.01 -4.23 4.48
C LEU A 32 15.48 -5.51 3.77
N SER A 33 14.76 -5.96 2.75
CA SER A 33 15.16 -7.14 1.97
C SER A 33 16.50 -6.94 1.27
N ALA A 34 16.77 -5.74 0.74
CA ALA A 34 18.06 -5.42 0.12
C ALA A 34 19.20 -5.44 1.15
N LEU A 35 18.99 -4.86 2.34
CA LEU A 35 19.97 -4.86 3.43
C LEU A 35 20.23 -6.27 3.96
N ASP A 36 19.19 -7.11 4.08
CA ASP A 36 19.34 -8.52 4.48
C ASP A 36 20.21 -9.29 3.47
N LYS A 37 20.00 -9.08 2.17
CA LYS A 37 20.85 -9.66 1.12
C LYS A 37 22.29 -9.17 1.20
N GLU A 38 22.49 -7.90 1.50
CA GLU A 38 23.83 -7.34 1.66
C GLU A 38 24.57 -7.94 2.87
N ILE A 39 23.86 -8.13 3.99
CA ILE A 39 24.40 -8.83 5.16
C ILE A 39 24.80 -10.25 4.80
N SER A 40 23.92 -11.02 4.13
CA SER A 40 24.23 -12.37 3.68
C SER A 40 25.45 -12.40 2.74
N ARG A 41 25.58 -11.42 1.85
CA ARG A 41 26.75 -11.29 0.96
C ARG A 41 28.03 -11.04 1.75
N LEU A 42 28.01 -10.14 2.73
CA LEU A 42 29.18 -9.85 3.56
C LEU A 42 29.62 -11.09 4.36
N TYR A 43 28.68 -11.84 4.92
CA TYR A 43 28.98 -13.11 5.59
C TYR A 43 29.58 -14.14 4.63
N HIS A 44 28.99 -14.31 3.45
CA HIS A 44 29.52 -15.25 2.46
C HIS A 44 30.92 -14.85 1.97
N GLN A 45 31.18 -13.55 1.82
CA GLN A 45 32.53 -13.07 1.49
C GLN A 45 33.54 -13.37 2.61
N LEU A 46 33.13 -13.19 3.87
CA LEU A 46 33.95 -13.49 5.03
C LEU A 46 34.27 -14.99 5.12
N GLU A 47 33.28 -15.85 4.87
CA GLU A 47 33.44 -17.31 4.88
C GLU A 47 34.41 -17.83 3.80
N LEU A 48 34.48 -17.15 2.66
CA LEU A 48 35.38 -17.51 1.56
C LEU A 48 36.76 -16.86 1.66
N CYS A 49 36.94 -15.88 2.54
CA CYS A 49 38.19 -15.13 2.65
C CYS A 49 39.23 -15.96 3.44
N PRO A 50 40.41 -16.24 2.85
CA PRO A 50 41.52 -16.83 3.59
C PRO A 50 41.92 -15.94 4.76
N VAL A 51 42.33 -16.54 5.88
CA VAL A 51 42.63 -15.80 7.12
C VAL A 51 43.79 -14.82 6.91
N GLU A 52 44.74 -15.16 6.05
CA GLU A 52 45.90 -14.35 5.70
C GLU A 52 45.54 -13.09 4.91
N GLU A 53 44.39 -13.10 4.22
CA GLU A 53 43.90 -12.00 3.38
C GLU A 53 42.78 -11.20 4.07
N LEU A 54 42.41 -11.58 5.30
CA LEU A 54 41.28 -11.01 6.02
C LEU A 54 41.60 -9.63 6.59
N ASP A 55 41.01 -8.59 5.97
CA ASP A 55 40.91 -7.27 6.60
C ASP A 55 39.71 -7.21 7.56
N SER A 56 39.96 -7.65 8.81
CA SER A 56 38.94 -7.70 9.86
C SER A 56 38.34 -6.34 10.21
N ILE A 57 39.10 -5.24 10.09
CA ILE A 57 38.62 -3.89 10.39
C ILE A 57 37.63 -3.46 9.30
N LEU A 58 37.99 -3.67 8.03
CA LEU A 58 37.12 -3.35 6.90
C LEU A 58 35.80 -4.11 6.97
N PHE A 59 35.85 -5.44 7.12
CA PHE A 59 34.63 -6.26 7.20
C PHE A 59 33.75 -5.88 8.38
N THR A 60 34.33 -5.65 9.55
CA THR A 60 33.58 -5.25 10.74
C THR A 60 32.92 -3.88 10.54
N SER A 61 33.63 -2.92 9.93
CA SER A 61 33.09 -1.60 9.64
C SER A 61 31.92 -1.66 8.66
N GLN A 62 32.06 -2.43 7.57
CA GLN A 62 30.99 -2.61 6.58
C GLN A 62 29.77 -3.29 7.19
N LEU A 63 29.97 -4.38 7.94
CA LEU A 63 28.87 -5.09 8.59
C LEU A 63 28.13 -4.20 9.60
N LYS A 64 28.88 -3.42 10.40
CA LYS A 64 28.30 -2.49 11.38
C LYS A 64 27.46 -1.42 10.69
N ASP A 65 27.94 -0.86 9.59
CA ASP A 65 27.20 0.15 8.81
C ASP A 65 25.88 -0.41 8.26
N VAL A 66 25.91 -1.58 7.62
CA VAL A 66 24.71 -2.23 7.07
C VAL A 66 23.72 -2.58 8.18
N LEU A 67 24.18 -3.10 9.32
CA LEU A 67 23.33 -3.39 10.48
C LEU A 67 22.70 -2.13 11.10
N ALA A 68 23.45 -1.02 11.15
CA ALA A 68 22.93 0.26 11.63
C ALA A 68 21.84 0.80 10.71
N LYS A 69 22.07 0.80 9.38
CA LYS A 69 21.07 1.16 8.37
C LYS A 69 19.82 0.29 8.50
N ARG A 70 19.99 -1.02 8.64
CA ARG A 70 18.89 -1.97 8.81
C ARG A 70 18.06 -1.67 10.05
N ARG A 71 18.71 -1.34 11.18
CA ARG A 71 18.00 -0.97 12.42
C ARG A 71 17.16 0.29 12.22
N ALA A 72 17.72 1.33 11.61
CA ALA A 72 16.99 2.57 11.34
C ALA A 72 15.74 2.32 10.48
N ILE A 73 15.85 1.54 9.41
CA ILE A 73 14.71 1.21 8.55
C ILE A 73 13.68 0.33 9.28
N LYS A 74 14.12 -0.62 10.10
CA LYS A 74 13.22 -1.46 10.90
C LYS A 74 12.41 -0.63 11.90
N ASP A 75 13.07 0.33 12.56
CA ASP A 75 12.42 1.20 13.53
C ASP A 75 11.38 2.10 12.84
N GLU A 76 11.72 2.66 11.67
CA GLU A 76 10.77 3.46 10.88
C GLU A 76 9.59 2.63 10.37
N LYS A 77 9.85 1.41 9.88
CA LYS A 77 8.79 0.46 9.49
C LYS A 77 7.87 0.13 10.66
N ALA A 78 8.42 -0.04 11.86
CA ALA A 78 7.64 -0.30 13.07
C ALA A 78 6.75 0.90 13.43
N ARG A 79 7.23 2.13 13.27
CA ARG A 79 6.43 3.36 13.47
C ARG A 79 5.27 3.48 12.49
N ILE A 80 5.49 3.11 11.22
CA ILE A 80 4.47 3.23 10.17
C ILE A 80 3.49 2.03 10.18
N SER A 81 3.88 0.89 10.76
CA SER A 81 3.08 -0.35 10.74
C SER A 81 1.62 -0.21 11.22
N PRO A 82 1.30 0.53 12.29
CA PRO A 82 -0.09 0.70 12.71
C PRO A 82 -0.91 1.49 11.69
N PHE A 83 -0.32 2.53 11.09
CA PHE A 83 -0.99 3.32 10.05
C PHE A 83 -1.20 2.52 8.77
N TYR A 84 -0.24 1.65 8.42
CA TYR A 84 -0.37 0.72 7.32
C TYR A 84 -1.56 -0.23 7.51
N GLN A 85 -1.70 -0.83 8.70
CA GLN A 85 -2.83 -1.72 9.02
C GLN A 85 -4.17 -0.98 8.90
N LEU A 86 -4.26 0.22 9.46
CA LEU A 86 -5.45 1.06 9.37
C LEU A 86 -5.78 1.43 7.90
N ALA A 87 -4.78 1.84 7.13
CA ALA A 87 -4.93 2.21 5.73
C ALA A 87 -5.41 1.01 4.90
N GLN A 88 -4.84 -0.17 5.14
CA GLN A 88 -5.22 -1.40 4.44
C GLN A 88 -6.65 -1.81 4.75
N GLU A 89 -7.05 -1.80 6.03
CA GLU A 89 -8.44 -2.09 6.44
C GLU A 89 -9.44 -1.10 5.83
N ALA A 90 -9.11 0.19 5.84
CA ALA A 90 -9.97 1.23 5.28
C ALA A 90 -10.15 1.08 3.76
N VAL A 91 -9.06 0.80 3.03
CA VAL A 91 -9.11 0.56 1.58
C VAL A 91 -9.92 -0.70 1.28
N ASP A 92 -9.70 -1.79 2.00
CA ASP A 92 -10.43 -3.05 1.83
C ASP A 92 -11.93 -2.88 2.08
N GLU A 93 -12.33 -2.10 3.10
CA GLU A 93 -13.74 -1.79 3.35
C GLU A 93 -14.37 -0.99 2.20
N ILE A 94 -13.68 0.04 1.71
CA ILE A 94 -14.14 0.88 0.61
C ILE A 94 -14.32 0.02 -0.65
N GLU A 95 -13.35 -0.81 -0.98
CA GLU A 95 -13.42 -1.71 -2.14
C GLU A 95 -14.55 -2.74 -2.01
N LYS A 96 -14.74 -3.34 -0.82
CA LYS A 96 -15.86 -4.26 -0.56
C LYS A 96 -17.20 -3.57 -0.76
N ARG A 97 -17.38 -2.36 -0.24
CA ARG A 97 -18.62 -1.58 -0.41
C ARG A 97 -18.84 -1.23 -1.89
N HIS A 98 -17.80 -0.76 -2.57
CA HIS A 98 -17.86 -0.42 -3.99
C HIS A 98 -18.25 -1.62 -4.87
N ARG A 99 -17.61 -2.79 -4.64
CA ARG A 99 -17.91 -4.03 -5.35
C ARG A 99 -19.37 -4.47 -5.12
N ARG A 100 -19.87 -4.41 -3.89
CA ARG A 100 -21.28 -4.73 -3.57
C ARG A 100 -22.26 -3.82 -4.30
N THR A 101 -21.96 -2.51 -4.37
CA THR A 101 -22.79 -1.55 -5.11
C THR A 101 -22.80 -1.88 -6.59
N ILE A 102 -21.62 -2.08 -7.22
CA ILE A 102 -21.53 -2.46 -8.63
C ILE A 102 -22.31 -3.76 -8.92
N SER A 103 -22.11 -4.81 -8.11
CA SER A 103 -22.83 -6.08 -8.29
C SER A 103 -24.35 -5.91 -8.17
N ARG A 104 -24.84 -5.06 -7.26
CA ARG A 104 -26.27 -4.75 -7.15
C ARG A 104 -26.78 -3.98 -8.37
N THR A 105 -26.05 -2.95 -8.81
CA THR A 105 -26.40 -2.17 -9.99
C THR A 105 -26.48 -3.05 -11.24
N LEU A 106 -25.46 -3.88 -11.49
CA LEU A 106 -25.46 -4.84 -12.60
C LEU A 106 -26.61 -5.84 -12.49
N LYS A 107 -26.87 -6.39 -11.30
CA LYS A 107 -27.99 -7.33 -11.08
C LYS A 107 -29.35 -6.67 -11.33
N ASN A 108 -29.50 -5.39 -10.99
CA ASN A 108 -30.73 -4.64 -11.22
C ASN A 108 -30.89 -4.29 -12.72
N GLN A 109 -29.81 -3.94 -13.41
CA GLN A 109 -29.81 -3.72 -14.87
C GLN A 109 -30.17 -5.00 -15.64
N ILE A 110 -29.70 -6.17 -15.19
CA ILE A 110 -30.04 -7.45 -15.82
C ILE A 110 -31.51 -7.84 -15.57
N LYS A 111 -32.07 -7.46 -14.40
CA LYS A 111 -33.44 -7.83 -14.02
C LYS A 111 -34.52 -6.89 -14.56
N SER A 112 -34.18 -5.64 -14.81
CA SER A 112 -35.12 -4.64 -15.33
C SER A 112 -34.67 -4.26 -16.74
N PRO A 113 -35.31 -4.79 -17.80
CA PRO A 113 -35.00 -4.39 -19.18
C PRO A 113 -35.44 -2.96 -19.48
N TYR A 114 -36.31 -2.39 -18.62
CA TYR A 114 -36.79 -1.03 -18.72
C TYR A 114 -36.09 -0.15 -17.67
N THR A 115 -35.62 1.00 -18.12
CA THR A 115 -35.19 2.11 -17.29
C THR A 115 -36.40 2.94 -16.87
N ALA A 116 -36.22 3.80 -15.86
CA ALA A 116 -37.29 4.74 -15.47
C ALA A 116 -37.71 5.65 -16.62
N TRP A 117 -36.82 5.91 -17.58
CA TRP A 117 -37.10 6.66 -18.80
C TRP A 117 -38.00 5.87 -19.76
N ASP A 118 -37.69 4.59 -20.00
CA ASP A 118 -38.51 3.73 -20.87
C ASP A 118 -39.95 3.61 -20.33
N VAL A 119 -40.09 3.47 -19.00
CA VAL A 119 -41.39 3.42 -18.33
C VAL A 119 -42.12 4.76 -18.41
N ALA A 120 -41.41 5.88 -18.28
CA ALA A 120 -42.02 7.21 -18.35
C ALA A 120 -42.44 7.59 -19.78
N GLU A 121 -41.75 7.08 -20.80
CA GLU A 121 -42.12 7.22 -22.22
C GLU A 121 -43.35 6.36 -22.53
N GLU A 122 -43.38 5.11 -22.07
CA GLU A 122 -44.53 4.21 -22.23
C GLU A 122 -45.80 4.74 -21.53
N LEU A 123 -45.65 5.36 -20.36
CA LEU A 123 -46.76 5.97 -19.62
C LEU A 123 -47.14 7.38 -20.10
N GLY A 124 -46.44 7.94 -21.11
CA GLY A 124 -46.73 9.26 -21.68
C GLY A 124 -46.54 10.42 -20.70
N VAL A 125 -45.67 10.23 -19.70
CA VAL A 125 -45.39 11.24 -18.66
C VAL A 125 -44.23 12.15 -19.06
N LEU A 126 -43.48 11.78 -20.10
CA LEU A 126 -42.45 12.62 -20.71
C LEU A 126 -43.03 13.51 -21.80
N ILE A 127 -42.86 14.83 -21.61
CA ILE A 127 -43.12 15.89 -22.61
C ILE A 127 -41.79 16.28 -23.23
#